data_AF-W0VFI9-F1
#
_entry.id   AF-W0VFI9-F1
#
_cell.length_a   1.000
_cell.length_b   1.000
_cell.length_c   1.000
_cell.angle_alpha   90.00
_cell.angle_beta   90.00
_cell.angle_gamma   90.00
#
_symmetry.space_group_name_H-M   'P 1'
#
loop_
_entity.id
_entity.type
_entity.pdbx_description
1 polymer ?
#
loop_
_entity_poly.entity_id
_entity_poly.type
_entity_poly.pdbx_seq_one_letter_code
_entity_poly.pdbx_strand_id
1 'polypeptide(L)'
;MTFDEHGDLPAVGVAAKDGVLQRAAGFYQGDRPKFDKMVDLAYHPKNVRTPTDSWTFLTLIRRGRIDWLRPFAPLVEDNMTIKDWPAGPSRNRSEFVGWNKQPDQPFVPTPFIAKPWTRFQIDQYDHLENLGTLYRPQVVSYLDDQGQPVKPAERRMRMEGALRAALAPLGGKSPARILFDYGSVLDDRNGAARFLPLVQSLHAVDDNFNLLDPRQGYDLARILGDTGAGSPFIAVALATMAGRQSGGATLVANLRRDDGATLLLVTPPSTDQIKKDAAIKRPFWPRPGFGKMRVAEGN
;
A
#
# COMPACT_ATOMS: atom_id res chain seq x y z
N MET A 1 -6.42 14.21 -2.09
CA MET A 1 -6.15 12.75 -2.10
C MET A 1 -7.36 12.08 -2.72
N THR A 2 -7.16 11.05 -3.54
CA THR A 2 -8.21 10.45 -4.40
C THR A 2 -9.52 10.11 -3.68
N PHE A 3 -9.49 9.60 -2.44
CA PHE A 3 -10.70 9.30 -1.66
C PHE A 3 -11.44 10.53 -1.09
N ASP A 4 -10.76 11.67 -0.96
CA ASP A 4 -11.36 12.94 -0.51
C ASP A 4 -12.04 13.66 -1.68
N GLU A 5 -11.45 13.57 -2.88
CA GLU A 5 -11.98 14.14 -4.12
C GLU A 5 -13.17 13.33 -4.67
N HIS A 6 -13.25 12.04 -4.31
CA HIS A 6 -14.26 11.11 -4.80
C HIS A 6 -14.96 10.40 -3.64
N GLY A 7 -16.07 10.99 -3.19
CA GLY A 7 -16.83 10.55 -2.01
C GLY A 7 -17.52 9.18 -2.17
N ASP A 8 -17.62 8.65 -3.38
CA ASP A 8 -18.25 7.38 -3.77
C ASP A 8 -17.23 6.28 -4.14
N LEU A 9 -15.94 6.61 -4.25
CA LEU A 9 -14.88 5.66 -4.61
C LEU A 9 -14.65 4.64 -3.47
N PRO A 10 -14.96 3.35 -3.66
CA PRO A 10 -14.95 2.39 -2.55
C PRO A 10 -13.58 1.73 -2.33
N ALA A 11 -12.77 1.63 -3.38
CA ALA A 11 -11.44 1.04 -3.31
C ALA A 11 -10.52 1.59 -4.40
N VAL A 12 -9.22 1.55 -4.15
CA VAL A 12 -8.16 1.87 -5.10
C VAL A 12 -7.14 0.73 -5.10
N GLY A 13 -6.88 0.17 -6.27
CA GLY A 13 -5.76 -0.74 -6.49
C GLY A 13 -4.51 0.07 -6.83
N VAL A 14 -3.42 -0.15 -6.11
CA VAL A 14 -2.12 0.47 -6.36
C VAL A 14 -1.15 -0.64 -6.77
N ALA A 15 -0.63 -0.55 -7.99
CA ALA A 15 0.42 -1.41 -8.50
C ALA A 15 1.70 -0.59 -8.64
N ALA A 16 2.74 -0.95 -7.89
CA ALA A 16 4.05 -0.33 -7.96
C ALA A 16 5.06 -1.36 -8.48
N LYS A 17 5.80 -0.98 -9.52
CA LYS A 17 6.84 -1.80 -10.12
C LYS A 17 8.04 -0.92 -10.43
N ASP A 18 9.20 -1.29 -9.92
CA ASP A 18 10.46 -0.62 -10.21
C ASP A 18 11.59 -1.66 -10.19
N GLY A 19 12.62 -1.43 -10.99
CA GLY A 19 13.65 -2.43 -11.23
C GLY A 19 14.55 -2.08 -12.41
N VAL A 20 15.61 -2.87 -12.59
CA VAL A 20 16.60 -2.68 -13.66
C VAL A 20 15.91 -2.68 -15.03
N LEU A 21 15.03 -3.66 -15.25
CA LEU A 21 14.28 -3.77 -16.50
C LEU A 21 13.34 -2.58 -16.73
N GLN A 22 12.65 -2.10 -15.69
CA GLN A 22 11.71 -0.97 -15.82
C GLN A 22 12.45 0.32 -16.14
N ARG A 23 13.58 0.57 -15.48
CA ARG A 23 14.41 1.76 -15.69
C ARG A 23 15.11 1.73 -17.05
N ALA A 24 15.63 0.58 -17.46
CA ALA A 24 16.31 0.41 -18.74
C ALA A 24 15.36 0.42 -19.95
N ALA A 25 14.17 -0.19 -19.81
CA ALA A 25 13.16 -0.26 -20.86
C ALA A 25 12.21 0.95 -20.88
N GLY A 26 12.40 1.94 -19.99
CA GLY A 26 11.57 3.13 -19.91
C GLY A 26 11.56 3.91 -21.23
N PHE A 27 10.37 4.19 -21.76
CA PHE A 27 10.17 4.95 -23.00
C PHE A 27 10.34 6.48 -22.82
N TYR A 28 10.58 6.96 -21.60
CA TYR A 28 10.80 8.38 -21.33
C TYR A 28 12.23 8.80 -21.70
N GLN A 29 12.35 9.78 -22.60
CA GLN A 29 13.62 10.25 -23.18
C GLN A 29 14.58 10.90 -22.17
N GLY A 30 14.10 11.34 -21.00
CA GLY A 30 14.87 12.18 -20.08
C GLY A 30 15.71 11.45 -19.03
N ASP A 31 15.52 10.15 -18.81
CA ASP A 31 15.96 9.51 -17.56
C ASP A 31 16.61 8.11 -17.75
N ARG A 32 17.40 7.92 -18.81
CA ARG A 32 17.99 6.61 -19.15
C ARG A 32 19.45 6.47 -18.75
N PRO A 33 19.79 5.54 -17.86
CA PRO A 33 20.90 4.63 -18.09
C PRO A 33 20.49 3.63 -19.18
N LYS A 34 21.33 3.42 -20.21
CA LYS A 34 21.08 2.40 -21.24
C LYS A 34 21.08 1.00 -20.61
N PHE A 35 20.20 0.10 -21.09
CA PHE A 35 20.08 -1.29 -20.63
C PHE A 35 21.44 -1.99 -20.48
N ASP A 36 22.29 -1.82 -21.48
CA ASP A 36 23.64 -2.37 -21.58
C ASP A 36 24.56 -1.95 -20.40
N LYS A 37 24.26 -0.81 -19.74
CA LYS A 37 25.00 -0.32 -18.57
C LYS A 37 24.45 -0.80 -17.22
N MET A 38 23.25 -1.38 -17.19
CA MET A 38 22.61 -1.87 -15.97
C MET A 38 22.44 -3.39 -15.94
N VAL A 39 22.62 -4.08 -17.07
CA VAL A 39 22.53 -5.54 -17.15
C VAL A 39 23.47 -6.24 -16.17
N ASP A 40 24.69 -5.70 -15.99
CA ASP A 40 25.65 -6.24 -15.03
C ASP A 40 25.07 -6.21 -13.61
N LEU A 41 24.36 -5.14 -13.22
CA LEU A 41 23.76 -4.99 -11.90
C LEU A 41 22.62 -5.99 -11.63
N ALA A 42 21.96 -6.51 -12.67
CA ALA A 42 20.89 -7.50 -12.53
C ALA A 42 21.40 -8.88 -12.06
N TYR A 43 22.68 -9.19 -12.31
CA TYR A 43 23.30 -10.48 -11.97
C TYR A 43 24.19 -10.43 -10.72
N HIS A 44 24.41 -9.26 -10.11
CA HIS A 44 25.21 -9.12 -8.89
C HIS A 44 24.37 -9.41 -7.62
N PRO A 45 25.02 -9.83 -6.52
CA PRO A 45 24.36 -9.90 -5.21
C PRO A 45 23.73 -8.54 -4.85
N LYS A 46 22.44 -8.56 -4.50
CA LYS A 46 21.70 -7.37 -4.09
C LYS A 46 22.42 -6.70 -2.92
N ASN A 47 22.74 -5.42 -3.07
CA ASN A 47 23.30 -4.60 -2.01
C ASN A 47 22.67 -3.21 -2.03
N VAL A 48 22.98 -2.39 -1.03
CA VAL A 48 22.42 -1.04 -0.85
C VAL A 48 22.62 -0.15 -2.09
N ARG A 49 23.62 -0.48 -2.91
CA ARG A 49 24.01 0.27 -4.11
C ARG A 49 23.57 -0.38 -5.43
N THR A 50 22.70 -1.39 -5.42
CA THR A 50 22.15 -1.98 -6.64
C THR A 50 20.62 -1.82 -6.72
N PRO A 51 20.07 -1.45 -7.89
CA PRO A 51 18.63 -1.44 -8.07
C PRO A 51 18.10 -2.86 -7.86
N THR A 52 16.98 -2.96 -7.15
CA THR A 52 16.33 -4.24 -6.89
C THR A 52 14.96 -4.25 -7.55
N ASP A 53 14.75 -5.25 -8.39
CA ASP A 53 13.45 -5.52 -8.97
C ASP A 53 12.41 -5.76 -7.88
N SER A 54 11.34 -4.97 -7.96
CA SER A 54 10.27 -4.96 -6.99
C SER A 54 8.92 -4.89 -7.69
N TRP A 55 7.96 -5.60 -7.11
CA TRP A 55 6.58 -5.53 -7.51
C TRP A 55 5.70 -5.58 -6.26
N THR A 56 4.83 -4.61 -6.10
CA THR A 56 3.88 -4.58 -4.99
C THR A 56 2.49 -4.22 -5.50
N PHE A 57 1.49 -4.93 -5.00
CA PHE A 57 0.09 -4.62 -5.23
C PHE A 57 -0.59 -4.40 -3.88
N LEU A 58 -1.22 -3.25 -3.71
CA LEU A 58 -2.01 -2.91 -2.54
C LEU A 58 -3.44 -2.61 -2.98
N THR A 59 -4.42 -3.03 -2.17
CA THR A 59 -5.81 -2.59 -2.33
C THR A 59 -6.18 -1.77 -1.11
N LEU A 60 -6.42 -0.48 -1.32
CA LEU A 60 -6.89 0.43 -0.27
C LEU A 60 -8.40 0.50 -0.34
N ILE A 61 -9.08 0.35 0.80
CA ILE A 61 -10.52 0.16 0.87
C ILE A 61 -11.12 1.12 1.88
N ARG A 62 -12.26 1.74 1.53
CA ARG A 62 -13.07 2.56 2.42
C ARG A 62 -14.44 1.90 2.59
N ARG A 63 -14.56 1.00 3.57
CA ARG A 63 -15.71 0.09 3.71
C ARG A 63 -17.08 0.75 3.66
N GLY A 64 -17.26 1.89 4.33
CA GLY A 64 -18.57 2.58 4.37
C GLY A 64 -18.98 3.27 3.06
N ARG A 65 -18.14 3.27 2.02
CA ARG A 65 -18.45 3.93 0.73
C ARG A 65 -19.47 3.18 -0.11
N ILE A 66 -19.78 1.93 0.25
CA ILE A 66 -20.78 1.10 -0.43
C ILE A 66 -22.09 0.99 0.36
N ASP A 67 -22.23 1.65 1.51
CA ASP A 67 -23.40 1.45 2.39
C ASP A 67 -24.71 1.86 1.71
N TRP A 68 -24.66 2.88 0.85
CA TRP A 68 -25.79 3.33 0.04
C TRP A 68 -26.25 2.30 -1.01
N LEU A 69 -25.42 1.32 -1.38
CA LEU A 69 -25.78 0.23 -2.29
C LEU A 69 -26.60 -0.87 -1.61
N ARG A 70 -26.52 -0.98 -0.28
CA ARG A 70 -27.08 -2.10 0.48
C ARG A 70 -28.60 -2.25 0.32
N PRO A 71 -29.41 -1.17 0.26
CA PRO A 71 -30.85 -1.28 -0.01
C PRO A 71 -31.18 -1.85 -1.41
N PHE A 72 -30.31 -1.65 -2.39
CA PHE A 72 -30.51 -2.13 -3.76
C PHE A 72 -30.14 -3.61 -3.92
N ALA A 73 -29.16 -4.10 -3.17
CA ALA A 73 -28.59 -5.44 -3.36
C ALA A 73 -29.61 -6.61 -3.34
N PRO A 74 -30.68 -6.60 -2.50
CA PRO A 74 -31.73 -7.63 -2.53
C PRO A 74 -32.66 -7.54 -3.75
N LEU A 75 -32.68 -6.40 -4.44
CA LEU A 75 -33.57 -6.11 -5.58
C LEU A 75 -32.90 -6.42 -6.92
N VAL A 76 -31.58 -6.53 -6.93
CA VAL A 76 -30.77 -6.82 -8.12
C VAL A 76 -30.95 -8.26 -8.57
N GLU A 77 -31.23 -8.45 -9.86
CA GLU A 77 -31.07 -9.72 -10.55
C GLU A 77 -29.59 -9.94 -10.90
N ASP A 78 -29.03 -11.06 -10.45
CA ASP A 78 -27.63 -11.45 -10.63
C ASP A 78 -27.54 -12.57 -11.69
N ASN A 79 -26.68 -12.43 -12.69
CA ASN A 79 -26.40 -13.48 -13.67
C ASN A 79 -25.50 -14.61 -13.15
N MET A 80 -25.08 -14.51 -11.88
CA MET A 80 -24.18 -15.48 -11.29
C MET A 80 -24.82 -16.87 -11.24
N THR A 81 -24.14 -17.83 -11.85
CA THR A 81 -24.43 -19.26 -11.79
C THR A 81 -23.28 -19.98 -11.11
N ILE A 82 -23.61 -20.87 -10.18
CA ILE A 82 -22.66 -21.76 -9.52
C ILE A 82 -22.78 -23.14 -10.18
N LYS A 83 -21.63 -23.74 -10.50
CA LYS A 83 -21.53 -25.09 -11.04
C LYS A 83 -20.62 -25.91 -10.15
N ASP A 84 -21.15 -27.02 -9.63
CA ASP A 84 -20.38 -27.99 -8.87
C ASP A 84 -19.56 -28.89 -9.79
N TRP A 85 -18.26 -28.97 -9.56
CA TRP A 85 -17.36 -29.89 -10.25
C TRP A 85 -16.69 -30.84 -9.27
N PRO A 86 -16.18 -31.99 -9.72
CA PRO A 86 -15.37 -32.88 -8.89
C PRO A 86 -14.15 -32.20 -8.25
N ALA A 87 -13.57 -31.19 -8.93
CA ALA A 87 -12.45 -30.39 -8.43
C ALA A 87 -12.87 -29.23 -7.50
N GLY A 88 -14.17 -29.09 -7.21
CA GLY A 88 -14.75 -28.04 -6.39
C GLY A 88 -15.76 -27.16 -7.14
N PRO A 89 -16.61 -26.41 -6.42
CA PRO A 89 -17.55 -25.50 -7.03
C PRO A 89 -16.84 -24.37 -7.78
N SER A 90 -17.46 -23.91 -8.87
CA SER A 90 -17.00 -22.78 -9.67
C SER A 90 -18.17 -21.84 -9.96
N ARG A 91 -17.87 -20.58 -10.28
CA ARG A 91 -18.87 -19.62 -10.74
C ARG A 91 -18.43 -18.84 -11.97
N ASN A 92 -19.39 -18.29 -12.69
CA ASN A 92 -19.15 -17.18 -13.63
C ASN A 92 -19.02 -15.85 -12.84
N ARG A 93 -18.97 -14.74 -13.59
CA ARG A 93 -18.98 -13.39 -13.00
C ARG A 93 -20.35 -13.16 -12.33
N SER A 94 -20.35 -12.35 -11.29
CA SER A 94 -21.57 -11.82 -10.68
C SER A 94 -21.74 -10.41 -11.21
N GLU A 95 -22.86 -10.15 -11.88
CA GLU A 95 -23.12 -8.92 -12.61
C GLU A 95 -24.62 -8.60 -12.58
N PHE A 96 -24.93 -7.31 -12.43
CA PHE A 96 -26.28 -6.79 -12.59
C PHE A 96 -26.79 -6.99 -14.01
N VAL A 97 -27.89 -7.72 -14.16
CA VAL A 97 -28.60 -7.91 -15.44
C VAL A 97 -30.02 -7.39 -15.46
N GLY A 98 -30.58 -7.04 -14.31
CA GLY A 98 -31.96 -6.57 -14.20
C GLY A 98 -32.38 -6.32 -12.76
N TRP A 99 -33.66 -5.98 -12.58
CA TRP A 99 -34.29 -5.84 -11.28
C TRP A 99 -35.26 -6.99 -11.07
N ASN A 100 -35.07 -7.78 -10.00
CA ASN A 100 -36.07 -8.75 -9.54
C ASN A 100 -37.34 -8.03 -9.05
N LYS A 101 -37.16 -6.85 -8.46
CA LYS A 101 -38.23 -5.94 -8.05
C LYS A 101 -37.76 -4.51 -8.28
N GLN A 102 -38.64 -3.66 -8.81
CA GLN A 102 -38.35 -2.24 -9.00
C GLN A 102 -38.01 -1.59 -7.65
N PRO A 103 -36.88 -0.86 -7.54
CA PRO A 103 -36.54 -0.17 -6.30
C PRO A 103 -37.46 1.04 -6.08
N ASP A 104 -37.83 1.28 -4.83
CA ASP A 104 -38.69 2.40 -4.44
C ASP A 104 -38.01 3.75 -4.72
N GLN A 105 -36.69 3.81 -4.58
CA GLN A 105 -35.86 4.93 -5.00
C GLN A 105 -35.06 4.55 -6.25
N PRO A 106 -35.02 5.41 -7.29
CA PRO A 106 -34.20 5.14 -8.46
C PRO A 106 -32.72 5.01 -8.10
N PHE A 107 -32.04 4.04 -8.71
CA PHE A 107 -30.58 3.96 -8.65
C PHE A 107 -29.97 5.12 -9.46
N VAL A 108 -29.09 5.90 -8.84
CA VAL A 108 -28.35 6.99 -9.49
C VAL A 108 -26.89 6.55 -9.69
N PRO A 109 -26.45 6.30 -10.93
CA PRO A 109 -25.06 5.94 -11.22
C PRO A 109 -24.07 7.03 -10.81
N THR A 110 -22.87 6.62 -10.43
CA THR A 110 -21.74 7.51 -10.16
C THR A 110 -20.56 7.21 -11.10
N PRO A 111 -19.54 8.09 -11.20
CA PRO A 111 -18.37 7.83 -12.03
C PRO A 111 -17.63 6.52 -11.68
N PHE A 112 -17.70 6.08 -10.42
CA PHE A 112 -17.02 4.87 -9.95
C PHE A 112 -17.97 3.67 -9.78
N ILE A 113 -19.29 3.89 -9.74
CA ILE A 113 -20.30 2.85 -9.58
C ILE A 113 -21.43 3.08 -10.60
N ALA A 114 -21.24 2.53 -11.79
CA ALA A 114 -22.17 2.69 -12.92
C ALA A 114 -23.44 1.82 -12.81
N LYS A 115 -23.38 0.74 -12.04
CA LYS A 115 -24.47 -0.23 -11.86
C LYS A 115 -24.59 -0.58 -10.37
N PRO A 116 -25.80 -0.90 -9.87
CA PRO A 116 -25.96 -1.39 -8.51
C PRO A 116 -25.20 -2.70 -8.35
N TRP A 117 -24.72 -2.95 -7.14
CA TRP A 117 -23.99 -4.18 -6.85
C TRP A 117 -24.96 -5.30 -6.48
N THR A 118 -24.63 -6.50 -6.94
CA THR A 118 -25.35 -7.72 -6.56
C THR A 118 -25.12 -8.01 -5.08
N ARG A 119 -25.98 -8.85 -4.48
CA ARG A 119 -25.76 -9.33 -3.11
C ARG A 119 -24.38 -9.98 -2.94
N PHE A 120 -23.98 -10.78 -3.93
CA PHE A 120 -22.68 -11.45 -3.93
C PHE A 120 -21.51 -10.46 -3.95
N GLN A 121 -21.59 -9.38 -4.74
CA GLN A 121 -20.52 -8.36 -4.79
C GLN A 121 -20.38 -7.60 -3.48
N ILE A 122 -21.50 -7.25 -2.83
CA ILE A 122 -21.50 -6.64 -1.49
C ILE A 122 -20.86 -7.60 -0.48
N ASP A 123 -21.30 -8.86 -0.45
CA ASP A 123 -20.78 -9.86 0.47
C ASP A 123 -19.27 -10.13 0.20
N GLN A 124 -18.84 -10.18 -1.07
CA GLN A 124 -17.43 -10.31 -1.43
C GLN A 124 -16.59 -9.16 -0.87
N TYR A 125 -17.08 -7.92 -1.02
CA TYR A 125 -16.39 -6.72 -0.55
C TYR A 125 -16.32 -6.66 0.98
N ASP A 126 -17.43 -7.00 1.66
CA ASP A 126 -17.48 -7.05 3.13
C ASP A 126 -16.54 -8.13 3.69
N HIS A 127 -16.38 -9.24 2.97
CA HIS A 127 -15.52 -10.37 3.36
C HIS A 127 -14.04 -10.22 2.96
N LEU A 128 -13.63 -9.09 2.38
CA LEU A 128 -12.21 -8.80 2.17
C LEU A 128 -11.48 -8.79 3.52
N GLU A 129 -10.34 -9.45 3.59
CA GLU A 129 -9.56 -9.53 4.82
C GLU A 129 -8.96 -8.17 5.18
N ASN A 130 -9.04 -7.78 6.46
CA ASN A 130 -8.32 -6.62 6.95
C ASN A 130 -6.85 -7.00 7.23
N LEU A 131 -5.93 -6.47 6.42
CA LEU A 131 -4.49 -6.66 6.63
C LEU A 131 -3.87 -5.59 7.54
N GLY A 132 -4.54 -4.46 7.71
CA GLY A 132 -4.09 -3.32 8.51
C GLY A 132 -4.83 -2.05 8.14
N THR A 133 -4.75 -1.05 9.01
CA THR A 133 -5.30 0.29 8.75
C THR A 133 -4.17 1.25 8.40
N LEU A 134 -4.22 1.79 7.19
CA LEU A 134 -3.35 2.87 6.74
C LEU A 134 -4.01 4.22 7.04
N TYR A 135 -3.34 5.05 7.84
CA TYR A 135 -3.82 6.39 8.17
C TYR A 135 -3.43 7.40 7.09
N ARG A 136 -4.04 8.59 7.15
CA ARG A 136 -3.77 9.69 6.22
C ARG A 136 -2.25 10.00 6.19
N PRO A 137 -1.59 9.93 5.02
CA PRO A 137 -0.19 10.30 4.88
C PRO A 137 0.07 11.73 5.38
N GLN A 138 1.16 11.92 6.12
CA GLN A 138 1.68 13.24 6.47
C GLN A 138 2.81 13.58 5.49
N VAL A 139 2.60 14.58 4.65
CA VAL A 139 3.58 15.03 3.65
C VAL A 139 4.34 16.21 4.22
N VAL A 140 5.67 16.11 4.20
CA VAL A 140 6.58 17.16 4.68
C VAL A 140 7.19 17.85 3.47
N SER A 141 7.01 19.16 3.34
CA SER A 141 7.73 19.96 2.35
C SER A 141 8.97 20.60 2.99
N TYR A 142 10.11 20.48 2.33
CA TYR A 142 11.33 21.23 2.64
C TYR A 142 11.49 22.48 1.77
N LEU A 143 10.44 22.88 1.05
CA LEU A 143 10.37 24.10 0.27
C LEU A 143 9.40 25.10 0.93
N ASP A 144 9.70 26.38 0.84
CA ASP A 144 8.77 27.46 1.18
C ASP A 144 7.69 27.66 0.11
N ASP A 145 6.84 28.67 0.31
CA ASP A 145 5.72 28.97 -0.59
C ASP A 145 6.19 29.47 -1.98
N GLN A 146 7.45 29.92 -2.08
CA GLN A 146 8.10 30.32 -3.33
C GLN A 146 8.88 29.16 -3.98
N GLY A 147 8.80 27.96 -3.40
CA GLY A 147 9.51 26.76 -3.88
C GLY A 147 11.00 26.75 -3.55
N GLN A 148 11.50 27.63 -2.67
CA GLN A 148 12.90 27.68 -2.27
C GLN A 148 13.17 26.77 -1.07
N PRO A 149 14.36 26.13 -0.98
CA PRO A 149 14.70 25.28 0.15
C PRO A 149 14.69 26.01 1.49
N VAL A 150 13.95 25.47 2.46
CA VAL A 150 13.94 26.01 3.82
C VAL A 150 15.19 25.64 4.62
N LYS A 151 15.50 26.46 5.63
CA LYS A 151 16.65 26.27 6.52
C LYS A 151 16.54 24.96 7.32
N PRO A 152 17.66 24.34 7.74
CA PRO A 152 17.64 23.06 8.47
C PRO A 152 16.74 23.06 9.73
N ALA A 153 16.75 24.15 10.50
CA ALA A 153 15.92 24.27 11.70
C ALA A 153 14.41 24.19 11.38
N GLU A 154 14.00 24.76 10.25
CA GLU A 154 12.62 24.72 9.79
C GLU A 154 12.25 23.33 9.24
N ARG A 155 13.17 22.66 8.50
CA ARG A 155 12.97 21.26 8.07
C ARG A 155 12.68 20.35 9.26
N ARG A 156 13.45 20.50 10.34
CA ARG A 156 13.24 19.76 11.60
C ARG A 156 11.87 20.05 12.19
N MET A 157 11.47 21.32 12.31
CA MET A 157 10.15 21.67 12.86
C MET A 157 9.00 21.09 12.04
N ARG A 158 9.09 21.15 10.71
CA ARG A 158 8.08 20.59 9.81
C ARG A 158 8.01 19.06 9.92
N MET A 159 9.16 18.38 9.99
CA MET A 159 9.23 16.94 10.20
C MET A 159 8.66 16.53 11.57
N GLU A 160 8.99 17.25 12.64
CA GLU A 160 8.47 16.98 13.98
C GLU A 160 6.94 17.13 14.04
N GLY A 161 6.40 18.21 13.46
CA GLY A 161 4.95 18.42 13.37
C GLY A 161 4.26 17.29 12.61
N ALA A 162 4.82 16.88 11.46
CA ALA A 162 4.29 15.77 10.69
C ALA A 162 4.41 14.42 11.42
N LEU A 163 5.50 14.19 12.15
CA LEU A 163 5.70 12.98 12.95
C LEU A 163 4.65 12.90 14.07
N ARG A 164 4.45 13.99 14.82
CA ARG A 164 3.40 14.06 15.86
C ARG A 164 2.01 13.84 15.26
N ALA A 165 1.71 14.44 14.11
CA ALA A 165 0.44 14.24 13.42
C ALA A 165 0.26 12.78 12.94
N ALA A 166 1.32 12.16 12.42
CA ALA A 166 1.30 10.76 11.99
C ALA A 166 1.07 9.79 13.16
N LEU A 167 1.59 10.11 14.35
CA LEU A 167 1.47 9.31 15.58
C LEU A 167 0.24 9.66 16.43
N ALA A 168 -0.52 10.69 16.07
CA ALA A 168 -1.75 11.07 16.78
C ALA A 168 -2.74 9.89 16.96
N PRO A 169 -2.94 8.97 15.98
CA PRO A 169 -3.80 7.81 16.17
C PRO A 169 -3.33 6.82 17.25
N LEU A 170 -2.06 6.90 17.67
CA LEU A 170 -1.50 6.11 18.76
C LEU A 170 -1.60 6.82 20.13
N GLY A 171 -2.31 7.95 20.20
CA GLY A 171 -2.35 8.80 21.38
C GLY A 171 -1.00 9.42 21.71
N GLY A 172 -0.17 9.69 20.69
CA GLY A 172 1.17 10.26 20.86
C GLY A 172 2.25 9.27 21.28
N LYS A 173 1.93 7.97 21.40
CA LYS A 173 2.92 6.93 21.68
C LYS A 173 3.75 6.60 20.44
N SER A 174 4.99 6.17 20.68
CA SER A 174 5.86 5.66 19.62
C SER A 174 5.29 4.41 18.96
N PRO A 175 5.55 4.21 17.66
CA PRO A 175 5.20 2.96 16.98
C PRO A 175 6.07 1.83 17.54
N ALA A 176 5.69 0.58 17.29
CA ALA A 176 6.54 -0.56 17.62
C ALA A 176 7.80 -0.60 16.74
N ARG A 177 7.71 -0.06 15.52
CA ARG A 177 8.79 -0.02 14.54
C ARG A 177 8.64 1.10 13.52
N ILE A 178 9.76 1.46 12.91
CA ILE A 178 9.87 2.40 11.80
C ILE A 178 10.57 1.71 10.63
N LEU A 179 9.89 1.61 9.50
CA LEU A 179 10.49 1.23 8.21
C LEU A 179 10.82 2.51 7.46
N PHE A 180 12.07 2.70 7.07
CA PHE A 180 12.50 3.94 6.43
C PHE A 180 13.38 3.68 5.22
N ASP A 181 13.30 4.59 4.25
CA ASP A 181 14.15 4.59 3.07
C ASP A 181 14.55 6.03 2.74
N TYR A 182 15.85 6.29 2.80
CA TYR A 182 16.48 7.56 2.46
C TYR A 182 17.53 7.40 1.35
N GLY A 183 17.66 6.21 0.77
CA GLY A 183 18.72 5.85 -0.17
C GLY A 183 18.28 5.95 -1.62
N SER A 184 19.21 6.27 -2.51
CA SER A 184 19.04 6.15 -3.97
C SER A 184 20.35 5.70 -4.56
N VAL A 185 20.33 4.67 -5.41
CA VAL A 185 21.56 4.17 -6.07
C VAL A 185 22.11 5.18 -7.09
N LEU A 186 21.23 5.98 -7.66
CA LEU A 186 21.58 6.93 -8.70
C LEU A 186 22.13 8.24 -8.12
N ASP A 187 21.76 8.60 -6.88
CA ASP A 187 22.28 9.78 -6.18
C ASP A 187 22.12 9.68 -4.64
N ASP A 188 23.17 9.21 -3.97
CA ASP A 188 23.22 9.09 -2.50
C ASP A 188 23.96 10.25 -1.83
N ARG A 189 24.41 11.26 -2.60
CA ARG A 189 25.18 12.40 -2.05
C ARG A 189 24.38 13.17 -0.98
N ASN A 190 23.06 13.16 -1.07
CA ASN A 190 22.15 13.84 -0.16
C ASN A 190 21.47 12.92 0.87
N GLY A 191 21.80 11.62 0.92
CA GLY A 191 21.12 10.65 1.79
C GLY A 191 21.10 11.06 3.27
N ALA A 192 22.23 11.54 3.80
CA ALA A 192 22.33 12.04 5.16
C ALA A 192 21.42 13.26 5.43
N ALA A 193 21.32 14.18 4.47
CA ALA A 193 20.47 15.36 4.58
C ALA A 193 18.97 15.01 4.57
N ARG A 194 18.59 13.94 3.87
CA ARG A 194 17.22 13.39 3.88
C ARG A 194 16.87 12.69 5.20
N PHE A 195 17.85 11.99 5.77
CA PHE A 195 17.67 11.21 6.99
C PHE A 195 17.66 12.05 8.28
N LEU A 196 18.51 13.08 8.36
CA LEU A 196 18.75 13.86 9.56
C LEU A 196 17.48 14.48 10.20
N PRO A 197 16.53 15.08 9.44
CA PRO A 197 15.32 15.64 10.03
C PRO A 197 14.48 14.60 10.79
N LEU A 198 14.40 13.35 10.29
CA LEU A 198 13.66 12.29 10.97
C LEU A 198 14.34 11.93 12.30
N VAL A 199 15.66 11.74 12.32
CA VAL A 199 16.42 11.41 13.53
C VAL A 199 16.23 12.47 14.61
N GLN A 200 16.40 13.75 14.24
CA GLN A 200 16.24 14.87 15.18
C GLN A 200 14.81 14.98 15.71
N SER A 201 13.82 14.74 14.86
CA SER A 201 12.40 14.80 15.24
C SER A 201 12.00 13.64 16.14
N LEU A 202 12.55 12.44 15.90
CA LEU A 202 12.33 11.29 16.77
C LEU A 202 12.87 11.56 18.17
N HIS A 203 14.11 12.06 18.29
CA HIS A 203 14.67 12.41 19.60
C HIS A 203 13.83 13.47 20.35
N ALA A 204 13.13 14.36 19.64
CA ALA A 204 12.23 15.35 20.25
C ALA A 204 10.86 14.79 20.66
N VAL A 205 10.44 13.66 20.06
CA VAL A 205 9.16 13.00 20.32
C VAL A 205 9.31 11.86 21.34
N ASP A 206 10.37 11.06 21.22
CA ASP A 206 10.75 9.95 22.07
C ASP A 206 12.26 9.72 21.96
N ASP A 207 13.01 10.16 22.98
CA ASP A 207 14.46 10.05 23.05
C ASP A 207 14.96 8.61 23.24
N ASN A 208 14.07 7.67 23.58
CA ASN A 208 14.40 6.25 23.74
C ASN A 208 14.22 5.44 22.45
N PHE A 209 13.60 6.01 21.41
CA PHE A 209 13.39 5.31 20.15
C PHE A 209 14.69 5.27 19.34
N ASN A 210 15.23 4.08 19.09
CA ASN A 210 16.50 3.89 18.41
C ASN A 210 16.32 3.29 17.02
N LEU A 211 16.53 4.09 15.97
CA LEU A 211 16.51 3.63 14.57
C LEU A 211 17.62 2.61 14.24
N LEU A 212 18.65 2.48 15.08
CA LEU A 212 19.71 1.49 14.91
C LEU A 212 19.41 0.18 15.66
N ASP A 213 18.40 0.13 16.54
CA ASP A 213 17.96 -1.14 17.14
C ASP A 213 17.22 -1.96 16.06
N PRO A 214 17.69 -3.17 15.72
CA PRO A 214 17.08 -4.00 14.69
C PRO A 214 15.65 -4.48 15.02
N ARG A 215 15.14 -4.21 16.22
CA ARG A 215 13.76 -4.45 16.63
C ARG A 215 12.85 -3.24 16.39
N GLN A 216 13.43 -2.05 16.21
CA GLN A 216 12.71 -0.77 16.14
C GLN A 216 12.90 -0.08 14.79
N GLY A 217 14.11 -0.08 14.21
CA GLY A 217 14.40 0.61 12.96
C GLY A 217 14.84 -0.33 11.84
N TYR A 218 14.25 -0.13 10.66
CA TYR A 218 14.54 -0.93 9.48
C TYR A 218 14.82 -0.03 8.27
N ASP A 219 16.10 0.09 7.94
CA ASP A 219 16.56 0.73 6.71
C ASP A 219 16.30 -0.20 5.52
N LEU A 220 15.27 0.11 4.74
CA LEU A 220 14.81 -0.73 3.64
C LEU A 220 15.80 -0.77 2.48
N ALA A 221 16.46 0.35 2.17
CA ALA A 221 17.49 0.36 1.13
C ALA A 221 18.65 -0.58 1.52
N ARG A 222 19.02 -0.59 2.81
CA ARG A 222 20.06 -1.49 3.30
C ARG A 222 19.65 -2.96 3.30
N ILE A 223 18.39 -3.26 3.61
CA ILE A 223 17.88 -4.64 3.71
C ILE A 223 17.52 -5.23 2.35
N LEU A 224 16.88 -4.44 1.47
CA LEU A 224 16.26 -4.91 0.24
C LEU A 224 16.99 -4.43 -1.03
N GLY A 225 17.95 -3.52 -0.91
CA GLY A 225 18.49 -2.78 -2.06
C GLY A 225 17.57 -1.64 -2.49
N ASP A 226 17.92 -0.97 -3.59
CA ASP A 226 17.16 0.18 -4.06
C ASP A 226 15.94 -0.23 -4.89
N THR A 227 14.79 -0.18 -4.23
CA THR A 227 13.46 -0.46 -4.82
C THR A 227 12.77 0.80 -5.37
N GLY A 228 13.47 1.93 -5.36
CA GLY A 228 13.06 3.19 -5.96
C GLY A 228 11.66 3.68 -5.60
N ALA A 229 10.87 4.00 -6.62
CA ALA A 229 9.51 4.49 -6.45
C ALA A 229 8.58 3.43 -5.81
N GLY A 230 8.96 2.15 -5.86
CA GLY A 230 8.25 1.05 -5.21
C GLY A 230 8.41 1.01 -3.68
N SER A 231 9.49 1.59 -3.15
CA SER A 231 9.87 1.53 -1.73
C SER A 231 8.75 1.84 -0.72
N PRO A 232 8.02 2.98 -0.81
CA PRO A 232 6.94 3.26 0.14
C PRO A 232 5.82 2.21 0.14
N PHE A 233 5.53 1.59 -1.01
CA PHE A 233 4.47 0.58 -1.12
C PHE A 233 4.92 -0.76 -0.56
N ILE A 234 6.17 -1.14 -0.80
CA ILE A 234 6.81 -2.30 -0.16
C ILE A 234 6.80 -2.12 1.36
N ALA A 235 7.15 -0.93 1.84
CA ALA A 235 7.15 -0.60 3.26
C ALA A 235 5.75 -0.76 3.87
N VAL A 236 4.69 -0.30 3.20
CA VAL A 236 3.30 -0.51 3.65
C VAL A 236 2.93 -2.00 3.66
N ALA A 237 3.29 -2.76 2.63
CA ALA A 237 3.06 -4.21 2.60
C ALA A 237 3.75 -4.91 3.78
N LEU A 238 5.05 -4.66 3.99
CA LEU A 238 5.82 -5.21 5.10
C LEU A 238 5.26 -4.79 6.46
N ALA A 239 4.82 -3.53 6.60
CA ALA A 239 4.18 -3.03 7.81
C ALA A 239 2.90 -3.81 8.15
N THR A 240 2.08 -4.14 7.16
CA THR A 240 0.87 -4.98 7.38
C THR A 240 1.24 -6.41 7.77
N MET A 241 2.25 -7.01 7.13
CA MET A 241 2.73 -8.36 7.46
C MET A 241 3.29 -8.42 8.87
N ALA A 242 4.18 -7.48 9.23
CA ALA A 242 4.76 -7.38 10.57
C ALA A 242 3.69 -7.13 11.63
N GLY A 243 2.74 -6.22 11.37
CA GLY A 243 1.62 -5.96 12.26
C GLY A 243 0.77 -7.20 12.54
N ARG A 244 0.51 -8.04 11.53
CA ARG A 244 -0.22 -9.30 11.74
C ARG A 244 0.58 -10.37 12.47
N GLN A 245 1.88 -10.44 12.23
CA GLN A 245 2.74 -11.48 12.81
C GLN A 245 3.13 -11.19 14.26
N SER A 246 3.51 -9.95 14.58
CA SER A 246 4.05 -9.58 15.89
C SER A 246 3.29 -8.43 16.57
N GLY A 247 2.17 -7.98 16.00
CA GLY A 247 1.42 -6.84 16.52
C GLY A 247 2.17 -5.52 16.37
N GLY A 248 1.67 -4.49 17.05
CA GLY A 248 2.29 -3.16 17.09
C GLY A 248 2.14 -2.34 15.81
N ALA A 249 2.00 -1.03 15.98
CA ALA A 249 1.94 -0.10 14.85
C ALA A 249 3.31 0.07 14.19
N THR A 250 3.31 0.33 12.89
CA THR A 250 4.51 0.59 12.09
C THR A 250 4.39 1.96 11.45
N LEU A 251 5.39 2.82 11.63
CA LEU A 251 5.53 4.03 10.85
C LEU A 251 6.39 3.74 9.63
N VAL A 252 5.92 4.09 8.45
CA VAL A 252 6.69 4.08 7.22
C VAL A 252 7.16 5.50 6.94
N ALA A 253 8.46 5.71 6.81
CA ALA A 253 9.07 7.00 6.49
C ALA A 253 9.75 6.93 5.12
N ASN A 254 9.08 7.44 4.10
CA ASN A 254 9.66 7.62 2.77
C ASN A 254 10.41 8.95 2.73
N LEU A 255 11.74 8.86 2.72
CA LEU A 255 12.66 9.98 2.78
C LEU A 255 13.47 10.10 1.50
N ARG A 256 13.03 9.53 0.37
CA ARG A 256 13.84 9.51 -0.86
C ARG A 256 13.92 10.84 -1.60
N ARG A 257 13.00 11.76 -1.31
CA ARG A 257 12.91 13.08 -1.93
C ARG A 257 13.86 14.07 -1.28
N ASP A 258 14.54 14.90 -2.09
CA ASP A 258 15.42 15.96 -1.58
C ASP A 258 14.61 17.19 -1.09
N ASP A 259 13.40 17.36 -1.61
CA ASP A 259 12.49 18.48 -1.34
C ASP A 259 11.43 18.15 -0.28
N GLY A 260 11.46 16.95 0.32
CA GLY A 260 10.46 16.57 1.31
C GLY A 260 10.48 15.12 1.76
N ALA A 261 9.44 14.73 2.47
CA ALA A 261 9.24 13.38 2.97
C ALA A 261 7.76 13.00 3.03
N THR A 262 7.47 11.72 3.22
CA THR A 262 6.11 11.24 3.48
C THR A 262 6.12 10.21 4.61
N LEU A 263 5.31 10.46 5.64
CA LEU A 263 5.13 9.57 6.78
C LEU A 263 3.76 8.90 6.70
N LEU A 264 3.73 7.58 6.85
CA LEU A 264 2.55 6.73 6.70
C LEU A 264 2.44 5.82 7.92
N LEU A 265 1.41 6.01 8.75
CA LEU A 265 1.17 5.12 9.88
C LEU A 265 0.31 3.93 9.44
N VAL A 266 0.76 2.73 9.76
CA VAL A 266 0.03 1.47 9.58
C VAL A 266 -0.20 0.83 10.95
N THR A 267 -1.46 0.58 11.31
CA THR A 267 -1.78 -0.21 12.51
C THR A 267 -2.29 -1.60 12.15
N PRO A 268 -1.95 -2.63 12.94
CA PRO A 268 -2.45 -3.97 12.71
C PRO A 268 -3.97 -4.02 12.94
N PRO A 269 -4.66 -5.01 12.35
CA PRO A 269 -6.02 -5.34 12.76
C PRO A 269 -6.05 -5.76 14.24
N SER A 270 -7.17 -5.54 14.92
CA SER A 270 -7.35 -6.04 16.29
C SER A 270 -7.41 -7.56 16.30
N THR A 271 -7.12 -8.18 17.45
CA THR A 271 -7.26 -9.64 17.63
C THR A 271 -8.67 -10.12 17.30
N ASP A 272 -9.70 -9.35 17.65
CA ASP A 272 -11.08 -9.69 17.32
C ASP A 272 -11.36 -9.60 15.82
N GLN A 273 -10.79 -8.61 15.13
CA GLN A 273 -10.91 -8.52 13.67
C GLN A 273 -10.22 -9.72 13.00
N ILE A 274 -9.04 -10.12 13.47
CA ILE A 274 -8.33 -11.30 12.95
C ILE A 274 -9.18 -12.56 13.14
N LYS A 275 -9.76 -12.75 14.33
CA LYS A 275 -10.66 -13.89 14.63
C LYS A 275 -11.89 -13.88 13.73
N LYS A 276 -12.54 -12.71 13.56
CA LYS A 276 -13.69 -12.54 12.66
C LYS A 276 -13.30 -12.90 11.22
N ASP A 277 -12.20 -12.34 10.72
CA ASP A 277 -11.74 -12.56 9.35
C ASP A 277 -11.39 -14.02 9.07
N ALA A 278 -10.83 -14.73 10.06
CA ALA A 278 -10.49 -16.15 9.96
C ALA A 278 -11.73 -17.07 9.96
N ALA A 279 -12.85 -16.64 10.55
CA ALA A 279 -14.09 -17.40 10.57
C ALA A 279 -14.90 -17.28 9.27
N ILE A 280 -14.58 -16.30 8.41
CA ILE A 280 -15.28 -16.08 7.14
C ILE A 280 -14.90 -17.17 6.14
N LYS A 281 -15.88 -17.98 5.71
CA LYS A 281 -15.74 -18.86 4.55
C LYS A 281 -15.82 -18.01 3.29
N ARG A 282 -14.66 -17.67 2.73
CA ARG A 282 -14.51 -16.82 1.54
C ARG A 282 -14.90 -17.58 0.26
N PRO A 283 -16.02 -17.26 -0.39
CA PRO A 283 -16.52 -18.02 -1.54
C PRO A 283 -15.89 -17.46 -2.83
N PHE A 284 -14.60 -17.68 -3.05
CA PHE A 284 -13.89 -17.08 -4.20
C PHE A 284 -13.29 -18.14 -5.11
N TRP A 285 -14.15 -18.91 -5.79
CA TRP A 285 -13.70 -19.86 -6.81
C TRP A 285 -14.06 -19.39 -8.23
N PRO A 286 -13.25 -18.52 -8.86
CA PRO A 286 -13.10 -18.61 -10.30
C PRO A 286 -12.55 -20.02 -10.62
N ARG A 287 -12.98 -20.63 -11.73
CA ARG A 287 -12.59 -22.00 -12.13
C ARG A 287 -11.11 -22.30 -11.80
N PRO A 288 -10.78 -23.44 -11.16
CA PRO A 288 -9.42 -23.96 -11.14
C PRO A 288 -9.10 -24.48 -12.56
N GLY A 289 -8.82 -23.59 -13.50
CA GLY A 289 -8.89 -23.92 -14.92
C GLY A 289 -8.13 -23.01 -15.85
N PHE A 290 -7.08 -22.34 -15.38
CA PHE A 290 -5.97 -21.90 -16.23
C PHE A 290 -4.69 -22.01 -15.39
N GLY A 291 -3.84 -22.97 -15.76
CA GLY A 291 -2.56 -23.22 -15.12
C GLY A 291 -2.60 -24.31 -14.06
N LYS A 292 -2.72 -25.59 -14.48
CA LYS A 292 -1.77 -26.54 -13.90
C LYS A 292 -0.39 -25.99 -14.29
N MET A 293 0.33 -25.34 -13.38
CA MET A 293 1.78 -25.37 -13.49
C MET A 293 2.11 -26.86 -13.50
N ARG A 294 2.46 -27.39 -14.68
CA ARG A 294 3.24 -28.61 -14.73
C ARG A 294 4.50 -28.27 -13.95
N VAL A 295 4.57 -28.71 -12.71
CA VAL A 295 5.86 -29.00 -12.11
C VAL A 295 6.44 -30.04 -13.05
N ALA A 296 7.39 -29.64 -13.88
CA ALA A 296 8.22 -30.60 -14.58
C ALA A 296 9.01 -31.31 -13.47
N GLU A 297 8.49 -32.46 -13.02
CA GLU A 297 9.35 -33.47 -12.43
C GLU A 297 10.33 -33.88 -13.53
N GLY A 298 11.61 -33.82 -13.18
CA GLY A 298 12.71 -33.73 -14.11
C GLY A 298 12.92 -34.95 -15.01
N ASN A 299 13.77 -34.71 -16.00
CA ASN A 299 14.80 -35.62 -16.48
C ASN A 299 16.07 -34.79 -16.68
#